data_AF-A0A0E9LZR8-F1
#
_entry.id   AF-A0A0E9LZR8-F1
#
_cell.length_a   1.000
_cell.length_b   1.000
_cell.length_c   1.000
_cell.angle_alpha   90.00
_cell.angle_beta   90.00
_cell.angle_gamma   90.00
#
_symmetry.space_group_name_H-M   'P 1'
#
loop_
_entity.id
_entity.type
_entity.pdbx_description
1 polymer ?
#
loop_
_entity_poly.entity_id
_entity_poly.type
_entity_poly.pdbx_seq_one_letter_code
_entity_poly.pdbx_strand_id
1 'polypeptide(L)'
;MTLTNCTNPAPDAPKQQSQITETTITGTIDALKELHPAADASTIERGVRHAASIWWPEDGDQEAFRTYCSENYIADAAERQLVFEKLSRHFETLWGHFNKISLHLQAPMHLKYGEVLPIDAQFAGFDAGAHLQDDLYNNKVAFYVALNFPYFSLEEKVAMGQDWSRDQWAYARLGDVFTARVPARLQQAYARVSAQSELYISSYNIQAGHLLTSDGRTLFPEDMSLLSHWNLRDELKANYPLGEAGLEKQQMIYKVMQHIIHQTIPEVVINNPEYQWAPDANTVTQNGESIDWQPEPDTRYQQIIDNFQALRQMDAYSPLDTYIRRNFEGSMEIAQPEVEALFVEFLSSDLLKEVGGLISQRMGRPLEPFDIWYDGFKARSSINEEVLSEKTRALYPDAEAFGKDITNVLVKLGYEKERAGYLAEKISVEPARGSGHAWGAAMRGMQSYLRTRVPDNGMDYKGYNIAMHELGHNVEQTISLYDVDHYLLNGVPNTAFTEALAFIYQKRDLDVLGMPSTNPQEEALRTLDLIWSTYEIMGVSLLDMRVWKWLYENPDANATQLKETTVRLANEIWNDYYAPVYGSNDQPFWPFTVT
;
A
#
# COMPACT_ATOMS: atom_id res chain seq x y z
N MET A 1 28.36 -17.30 -20.29
CA MET A 1 27.92 -17.14 -18.89
C MET A 1 27.68 -18.51 -18.32
N THR A 2 28.61 -18.99 -17.51
CA THR A 2 28.45 -20.23 -16.74
C THR A 2 27.67 -19.85 -15.48
N LEU A 3 26.39 -20.23 -15.43
CA LEU A 3 25.57 -20.12 -14.23
C LEU A 3 26.06 -21.19 -13.25
N THR A 4 26.84 -20.77 -12.25
CA THR A 4 27.20 -21.63 -11.12
C THR A 4 25.98 -21.82 -10.23
N ASN A 5 25.64 -23.08 -9.99
CA ASN A 5 24.54 -23.55 -9.14
C ASN A 5 24.46 -22.80 -7.81
N CYS A 6 23.26 -22.32 -7.48
CA CYS A 6 22.90 -21.88 -6.14
C CYS A 6 23.12 -23.04 -5.16
N THR A 7 24.05 -22.86 -4.23
CA THR A 7 24.19 -23.71 -3.05
C THR A 7 22.97 -23.51 -2.14
N ASN A 8 22.50 -24.61 -1.54
CA ASN A 8 21.43 -24.65 -0.52
C ASN A 8 21.55 -23.51 0.52
N PRO A 9 20.43 -23.04 1.10
CA PRO A 9 20.49 -22.03 2.15
C PRO A 9 21.39 -22.56 3.28
N ALA A 10 22.41 -21.78 3.61
CA ALA A 10 23.23 -22.03 4.78
C ALA A 10 22.31 -22.09 6.03
N PRO A 11 22.61 -22.97 7.01
CA PRO A 11 21.92 -22.93 8.30
C PRO A 11 22.04 -21.53 8.90
N ASP A 12 21.06 -21.12 9.73
CA ASP A 12 20.96 -19.77 10.30
C ASP A 12 22.31 -19.27 10.81
N ALA A 13 22.95 -18.43 10.00
CA ALA A 13 24.14 -17.73 10.41
C ALA A 13 23.73 -16.87 11.63
N PRO A 14 24.49 -16.93 12.74
CA PRO A 14 24.18 -16.12 13.91
C PRO A 14 24.11 -14.66 13.49
N LYS A 15 23.11 -13.93 14.02
CA LYS A 15 22.93 -12.50 13.80
C LYS A 15 24.28 -11.80 13.96
N GLN A 16 24.83 -11.29 12.87
CA GLN A 16 26.04 -10.46 12.93
C GLN A 16 25.67 -9.11 13.52
N GLN A 17 26.51 -8.64 14.42
CA GLN A 17 26.42 -7.33 15.05
C GLN A 17 27.78 -6.66 14.92
N SER A 18 27.78 -5.34 15.09
CA SER A 18 29.04 -4.60 15.10
C SER A 18 29.97 -5.11 16.20
N GLN A 19 31.25 -5.26 15.85
CA GLN A 19 32.33 -5.58 16.78
C GLN A 19 33.24 -4.37 17.05
N ILE A 20 32.86 -3.19 16.56
CA ILE A 20 33.62 -1.97 16.80
C ILE A 20 33.35 -1.49 18.23
N THR A 21 34.41 -1.41 19.03
CA THR A 21 34.31 -1.02 20.45
C THR A 21 34.17 0.48 20.62
N GLU A 22 33.54 0.93 21.71
CA GLU A 22 33.42 2.36 22.03
C GLU A 22 34.79 3.06 22.12
N THR A 23 35.82 2.36 22.61
CA THR A 23 37.20 2.85 22.63
C THR A 23 37.72 3.16 21.22
N THR A 24 37.42 2.29 20.25
CA THR A 24 37.79 2.51 18.85
C THR A 24 36.97 3.61 18.20
N ILE A 25 35.66 3.69 18.47
CA ILE A 25 34.80 4.77 18.00
C ILE A 25 35.35 6.11 18.49
N THR A 26 35.52 6.27 19.80
CA THR A 26 36.00 7.52 20.42
C THR A 26 37.38 7.89 19.89
N GLY A 27 38.32 6.94 19.83
CA GLY A 27 39.66 7.20 19.29
C GLY A 27 39.66 7.62 17.82
N THR A 28 38.73 7.08 17.01
CA THR A 28 38.58 7.47 15.60
C THR A 28 38.01 8.89 15.47
N ILE A 29 37.02 9.22 16.29
CA ILE A 29 36.42 10.56 16.34
C ILE A 29 37.48 11.61 16.70
N ASP A 30 38.28 11.34 17.74
CA ASP A 30 39.32 12.26 18.20
C ASP A 30 40.39 12.47 17.11
N ALA A 31 40.83 11.39 16.45
CA ALA A 31 41.79 11.46 15.36
C ALA A 31 41.26 12.29 14.16
N LEU A 32 39.99 12.10 13.78
CA LEU A 32 39.37 12.89 12.70
C LEU A 32 39.20 14.37 13.07
N LYS A 33 38.85 14.68 14.32
CA LYS A 33 38.78 16.06 14.82
C LYS A 33 40.15 16.75 14.78
N GLU A 34 41.22 16.02 15.09
CA GLU A 34 42.59 16.52 14.99
C GLU A 34 43.02 16.73 13.53
N LEU A 35 42.68 15.79 12.64
CA LEU A 35 43.00 15.86 11.21
C LEU A 35 42.23 16.97 10.49
N HIS A 36 41.00 17.24 10.92
CA HIS A 36 40.07 18.19 10.30
C HIS A 36 39.49 19.20 11.31
N PRO A 37 40.32 20.11 11.86
CA PRO A 37 39.89 20.99 12.95
C PRO A 37 38.82 22.02 12.55
N ALA A 38 38.60 22.24 11.26
CA ALA A 38 37.58 23.13 10.72
C ALA A 38 36.25 22.42 10.42
N ALA A 39 36.22 21.07 10.43
CA ALA A 39 34.98 20.32 10.23
C ALA A 39 34.10 20.38 11.49
N ASP A 40 32.78 20.26 11.27
CA ASP A 40 31.84 20.19 12.38
C ASP A 40 32.02 18.89 13.17
N ALA A 41 32.37 19.05 14.45
CA ALA A 41 32.60 17.97 15.40
C ALA A 41 31.38 17.04 15.55
N SER A 42 30.16 17.59 15.45
CA SER A 42 28.93 16.81 15.59
C SER A 42 28.70 15.87 14.40
N THR A 43 29.02 16.36 13.19
CA THR A 43 28.95 15.56 11.96
C THR A 43 29.98 14.42 11.96
N ILE A 44 31.22 14.68 12.41
CA ILE A 44 32.25 13.63 12.55
C ILE A 44 31.74 12.52 13.47
N GLU A 45 31.29 12.90 14.67
CA GLU A 45 30.83 11.94 15.66
C GLU A 45 29.67 11.10 15.15
N ARG A 46 28.66 11.73 14.56
CA ARG A 46 27.49 11.03 14.03
C ARG A 46 27.88 10.07 12.90
N GLY A 47 28.71 10.51 11.97
CA GLY A 47 29.18 9.70 10.85
C GLY A 47 29.95 8.46 11.30
N VAL A 48 30.92 8.63 12.20
CA VAL A 48 31.72 7.50 12.72
C VAL A 48 30.84 6.53 13.50
N ARG A 49 29.92 7.02 14.33
CA ARG A 49 29.00 6.17 15.10
C ARG A 49 28.04 5.40 14.20
N HIS A 50 27.50 6.03 13.15
CA HIS A 50 26.64 5.36 12.17
C HIS A 50 27.41 4.31 11.38
N ALA A 51 28.59 4.63 10.85
CA ALA A 51 29.42 3.65 10.17
C ALA A 51 29.76 2.46 11.08
N ALA A 52 30.10 2.71 12.35
CA ALA A 52 30.38 1.67 13.33
C ALA A 52 29.16 0.78 13.60
N SER A 53 27.94 1.31 13.68
CA SER A 53 26.75 0.53 14.05
C SER A 53 26.39 -0.56 13.03
N ILE A 54 26.77 -0.35 11.77
CA ILE A 54 26.52 -1.27 10.65
C ILE A 54 27.76 -2.05 10.18
N TRP A 55 28.90 -1.90 10.85
CA TRP A 55 30.18 -2.54 10.51
C TRP A 55 30.32 -3.93 11.14
N TRP A 56 30.16 -4.99 10.35
CA TRP A 56 30.13 -6.38 10.85
C TRP A 56 31.50 -7.06 10.70
N PRO A 57 31.72 -8.25 11.28
CA PRO A 57 33.05 -8.88 11.31
C PRO A 57 33.67 -9.14 9.94
N GLU A 58 32.84 -9.43 8.94
CA GLU A 58 33.26 -9.60 7.54
C GLU A 58 33.76 -8.31 6.90
N ASP A 59 33.46 -7.14 7.48
CA ASP A 59 33.84 -5.86 6.92
C ASP A 59 35.27 -5.44 7.24
N GLY A 60 35.86 -6.04 8.26
CA GLY A 60 37.20 -5.73 8.74
C GLY A 60 37.23 -5.61 10.26
N ASP A 61 38.43 -5.68 10.82
CA ASP A 61 38.64 -5.49 12.24
C ASP A 61 38.62 -3.99 12.64
N GLN A 62 38.92 -3.73 13.91
CA GLN A 62 38.93 -2.36 14.46
C GLN A 62 39.97 -1.45 13.80
N GLU A 63 41.08 -2.00 13.30
CA GLU A 63 42.13 -1.21 12.64
C GLU A 63 41.72 -0.89 11.20
N ALA A 64 41.12 -1.85 10.51
CA ALA A 64 40.50 -1.63 9.21
C ALA A 64 39.42 -0.53 9.28
N PHE A 65 38.58 -0.55 10.32
CA PHE A 65 37.59 0.50 10.55
C PHE A 65 38.21 1.90 10.75
N ARG A 66 39.24 2.02 11.60
CA ARG A 66 39.95 3.30 11.83
C ARG A 66 40.57 3.85 10.55
N THR A 67 41.24 2.97 9.81
CA THR A 67 41.89 3.30 8.53
C THR A 67 40.84 3.77 7.54
N TYR A 68 39.74 3.02 7.40
CA TYR A 68 38.65 3.37 6.50
C TYR A 68 38.07 4.75 6.81
N CYS A 69 37.74 5.04 8.07
CA CYS A 69 37.21 6.33 8.49
C CYS A 69 38.19 7.48 8.21
N SER A 70 39.47 7.27 8.47
CA SER A 70 40.51 8.28 8.26
C SER A 70 40.73 8.60 6.77
N GLU A 71 40.62 7.59 5.89
CA GLU A 71 40.81 7.74 4.45
C GLU A 71 39.59 8.30 3.72
N ASN A 72 38.38 8.07 4.25
CA ASN A 72 37.14 8.31 3.51
C ASN A 72 36.26 9.44 4.08
N TYR A 73 36.65 10.06 5.20
CA TYR A 73 35.90 11.20 5.74
C TYR A 73 36.09 12.45 4.86
N ILE A 74 34.98 13.11 4.52
CA ILE A 74 34.96 14.32 3.69
C ILE A 74 34.75 15.54 4.60
N ALA A 75 35.82 16.28 4.86
CA ALA A 75 35.78 17.49 5.66
C ALA A 75 35.31 18.73 4.89
N ASP A 76 35.60 18.81 3.58
CA ASP A 76 35.24 19.95 2.74
C ASP A 76 33.77 19.89 2.29
N ALA A 77 33.04 21.00 2.48
CA ALA A 77 31.61 21.05 2.19
C ALA A 77 31.31 20.98 0.68
N ALA A 78 32.18 21.56 -0.17
CA ALA A 78 31.98 21.55 -1.62
C ALA A 78 32.28 20.16 -2.21
N GLU A 79 33.32 19.50 -1.70
CA GLU A 79 33.60 18.09 -2.03
C GLU A 79 32.44 17.19 -1.60
N ARG A 80 31.90 17.38 -0.39
CA ARG A 80 30.76 16.61 0.10
C ARG A 80 29.54 16.77 -0.79
N GLN A 81 29.24 17.98 -1.24
CA GLN A 81 28.15 18.23 -2.19
C GLN A 81 28.37 17.52 -3.53
N LEU A 82 29.58 17.60 -4.09
CA LEU A 82 29.92 16.92 -5.34
C LEU A 82 29.79 15.39 -5.22
N VAL A 83 30.18 14.84 -4.08
CA VAL A 83 30.04 13.42 -3.77
C VAL A 83 28.57 13.03 -3.66
N PHE A 84 27.75 13.83 -2.97
CA PHE A 84 26.31 13.62 -2.88
C PHE A 84 25.68 13.54 -4.27
N GLU A 85 25.98 14.48 -5.17
CA GLU A 85 25.42 14.48 -6.53
C GLU A 85 25.78 13.21 -7.32
N LYS A 86 26.99 12.69 -7.14
CA LYS A 86 27.43 11.43 -7.77
C LYS A 86 26.67 10.24 -7.21
N LEU A 87 26.60 10.12 -5.88
CA LEU A 87 25.86 9.05 -5.19
C LEU A 87 24.38 9.08 -5.60
N SER A 88 23.77 10.26 -5.59
CA SER A 88 22.39 10.47 -6.01
C SER A 88 22.10 9.94 -7.41
N ARG A 89 23.01 10.18 -8.37
CA ARG A 89 22.87 9.69 -9.74
C ARG A 89 23.05 8.17 -9.86
N HIS A 90 23.95 7.60 -9.05
CA HIS A 90 24.13 6.15 -8.99
C HIS A 90 22.90 5.44 -8.42
N PHE A 91 22.33 5.95 -7.33
CA PHE A 91 21.10 5.42 -6.76
C PHE A 91 19.92 5.56 -7.72
N GLU A 92 19.79 6.69 -8.41
CA GLU A 92 18.78 6.87 -9.46
C GLU A 92 18.87 5.80 -10.54
N THR A 93 20.08 5.49 -10.99
CA THR A 93 20.31 4.45 -12.00
C THR A 93 19.93 3.06 -11.46
N LEU A 94 20.39 2.72 -10.26
CA LEU A 94 20.14 1.41 -9.65
C LEU A 94 18.65 1.18 -9.43
N TRP A 95 17.98 2.07 -8.69
CA TRP A 95 16.56 1.92 -8.35
C TRP A 95 15.67 2.01 -9.59
N GLY A 96 16.01 2.89 -10.54
CA GLY A 96 15.34 2.95 -11.85
C GLY A 96 15.32 1.61 -12.57
N HIS A 97 16.47 0.96 -12.69
CA HIS A 97 16.59 -0.30 -13.42
C HIS A 97 15.98 -1.49 -12.66
N PHE A 98 16.15 -1.57 -11.34
CA PHE A 98 15.48 -2.63 -10.56
C PHE A 98 13.96 -2.49 -10.61
N ASN A 99 13.42 -1.28 -10.46
CA ASN A 99 11.99 -1.02 -10.61
C ASN A 99 11.48 -1.48 -11.99
N LYS A 100 12.24 -1.19 -13.06
CA LYS A 100 11.87 -1.62 -14.42
C LYS A 100 11.90 -3.14 -14.60
N ILE A 101 12.85 -3.84 -13.98
CA ILE A 101 12.89 -5.30 -13.99
C ILE A 101 11.63 -5.85 -13.30
N SER A 102 11.32 -5.38 -12.09
CA SER A 102 10.13 -5.79 -11.34
C SER A 102 8.84 -5.54 -12.12
N LEU A 103 8.69 -4.35 -12.70
CA LEU A 103 7.54 -3.98 -13.53
C LEU A 103 7.32 -4.99 -14.68
N HIS A 104 8.39 -5.37 -15.38
CA HIS A 104 8.31 -6.28 -16.52
C HIS A 104 8.04 -7.73 -16.08
N LEU A 105 8.66 -8.19 -14.99
CA LEU A 105 8.45 -9.55 -14.47
C LEU A 105 7.03 -9.75 -13.92
N GLN A 106 6.42 -8.70 -13.37
CA GLN A 106 5.05 -8.73 -12.84
C GLN A 106 3.98 -8.45 -13.90
N ALA A 107 4.36 -8.10 -15.13
CA ALA A 107 3.43 -7.77 -16.20
C ALA A 107 2.33 -8.82 -16.43
N PRO A 108 2.61 -10.15 -16.45
CA PRO A 108 1.56 -11.16 -16.64
C PRO A 108 0.50 -11.18 -15.52
N MET A 109 0.89 -10.81 -14.30
CA MET A 109 -0.01 -10.74 -13.15
C MET A 109 -0.89 -9.47 -13.20
N HIS A 110 -0.37 -8.37 -13.73
CA HIS A 110 -1.01 -7.05 -13.64
C HIS A 110 -1.78 -6.65 -14.90
N LEU A 111 -1.39 -7.16 -16.06
CA LEU A 111 -1.92 -6.77 -17.37
C LEU A 111 -2.68 -7.93 -18.03
N LYS A 112 -3.51 -7.61 -19.03
CA LYS A 112 -4.24 -8.62 -19.83
C LYS A 112 -3.30 -9.42 -20.76
N TYR A 113 -2.51 -10.34 -20.20
CA TYR A 113 -1.60 -11.24 -20.95
C TYR A 113 -2.20 -12.62 -21.27
N GLY A 114 -3.45 -12.89 -20.91
CA GLY A 114 -4.09 -14.19 -21.06
C GLY A 114 -4.08 -15.00 -19.76
N GLU A 115 -4.00 -16.32 -19.88
CA GLU A 115 -3.92 -17.23 -18.73
C GLU A 115 -2.65 -16.96 -17.91
N VAL A 116 -2.79 -16.87 -16.57
CA VAL A 116 -1.65 -16.78 -15.65
C VAL A 116 -1.22 -18.18 -15.29
N LEU A 117 0.04 -18.50 -15.53
CA LEU A 117 0.64 -19.78 -15.23
C LEU A 117 1.40 -19.74 -13.90
N PRO A 118 1.64 -20.88 -13.25
CA PRO A 118 2.41 -20.93 -11.99
C PRO A 118 3.80 -20.30 -12.07
N ILE A 119 4.43 -20.28 -13.26
CA ILE A 119 5.72 -19.64 -13.47
C ILE A 119 5.66 -18.12 -13.41
N ASP A 120 4.53 -17.51 -13.79
CA ASP A 120 4.33 -16.07 -13.72
C ASP A 120 4.31 -15.60 -12.27
N ALA A 121 3.64 -16.35 -11.39
CA ALA A 121 3.65 -16.09 -9.94
C ALA A 121 5.07 -16.22 -9.34
N GLN A 122 5.88 -17.17 -9.83
CA GLN A 122 7.27 -17.32 -9.38
C GLN A 122 8.13 -16.12 -9.80
N PHE A 123 7.98 -15.62 -11.03
CA PHE A 123 8.69 -14.42 -11.47
C PHE A 123 8.15 -13.14 -10.82
N ALA A 124 6.87 -13.07 -10.53
CA ALA A 124 6.28 -11.95 -9.80
C ALA A 124 6.83 -11.84 -8.36
N GLY A 125 7.10 -12.99 -7.71
CA GLY A 125 7.73 -13.06 -6.39
C GLY A 125 9.27 -13.02 -6.38
N PHE A 126 9.91 -12.78 -7.53
CA PHE A 126 11.37 -12.67 -7.62
C PHE A 126 11.83 -11.23 -7.41
N ASP A 127 12.68 -11.00 -6.42
CA ASP A 127 13.28 -9.69 -6.16
C ASP A 127 14.69 -9.63 -6.76
N ALA A 128 14.79 -9.01 -7.93
CA ALA A 128 16.07 -8.84 -8.62
C ALA A 128 17.07 -7.95 -7.84
N GLY A 129 16.57 -7.12 -6.93
CA GLY A 129 17.37 -6.20 -6.10
C GLY A 129 17.74 -6.75 -4.73
N ALA A 130 17.32 -7.97 -4.36
CA ALA A 130 17.49 -8.49 -3.00
C ALA A 130 18.94 -8.45 -2.47
N HIS A 131 19.93 -8.64 -3.35
CA HIS A 131 21.36 -8.61 -2.99
C HIS A 131 22.02 -7.22 -3.11
N LEU A 132 21.29 -6.20 -3.57
CA LEU A 132 21.87 -4.87 -3.80
C LEU A 132 22.49 -4.29 -2.53
N GLN A 133 21.79 -4.39 -1.39
CA GLN A 133 22.32 -3.89 -0.12
C GLN A 133 23.58 -4.66 0.29
N ASP A 134 23.56 -6.00 0.25
CA ASP A 134 24.73 -6.84 0.55
C ASP A 134 25.95 -6.42 -0.28
N ASP A 135 25.76 -6.18 -1.58
CA ASP A 135 26.82 -5.74 -2.49
C ASP A 135 27.36 -4.34 -2.15
N LEU A 136 26.49 -3.41 -1.72
CA LEU A 136 26.88 -2.06 -1.29
C LEU A 136 27.61 -2.05 0.06
N TYR A 137 27.37 -3.03 0.93
CA TYR A 137 28.19 -3.27 2.11
C TYR A 137 29.54 -3.88 1.73
N ASN A 138 29.54 -4.91 0.89
CA ASN A 138 30.75 -5.61 0.45
C ASN A 138 31.76 -4.68 -0.25
N ASN A 139 31.27 -3.77 -1.10
CA ASN A 139 32.11 -2.80 -1.81
C ASN A 139 32.38 -1.50 -1.02
N LYS A 140 31.88 -1.41 0.22
CA LYS A 140 32.03 -0.30 1.17
C LYS A 140 31.29 0.99 0.86
N VAL A 141 30.49 1.07 -0.19
CA VAL A 141 29.67 2.27 -0.48
C VAL A 141 28.72 2.59 0.68
N ALA A 142 28.13 1.58 1.32
CA ALA A 142 27.25 1.78 2.47
C ALA A 142 27.95 2.52 3.63
N PHE A 143 29.19 2.14 3.95
CA PHE A 143 29.97 2.80 5.00
C PHE A 143 30.43 4.19 4.59
N TYR A 144 30.73 4.40 3.31
CA TYR A 144 31.07 5.71 2.77
C TYR A 144 29.91 6.70 2.96
N VAL A 145 28.68 6.24 2.71
CA VAL A 145 27.47 7.02 2.95
C VAL A 145 27.25 7.23 4.44
N ALA A 146 27.25 6.18 5.26
CA ALA A 146 27.03 6.29 6.70
C ALA A 146 28.02 7.24 7.40
N LEU A 147 29.29 7.25 6.96
CA LEU A 147 30.33 8.12 7.51
C LEU A 147 30.12 9.60 7.14
N ASN A 148 29.65 9.90 5.94
CA ASN A 148 29.65 11.26 5.39
C ASN A 148 28.25 11.92 5.33
N PHE A 149 27.20 11.11 5.32
CA PHE A 149 25.79 11.49 5.25
C PHE A 149 24.99 10.64 6.24
N PRO A 150 25.21 10.80 7.55
CA PRO A 150 24.53 9.99 8.54
C PRO A 150 23.02 10.25 8.56
N TYR A 151 22.26 9.23 8.93
CA TYR A 151 20.80 9.33 9.06
C TYR A 151 20.37 10.15 10.30
N PHE A 152 19.08 10.51 10.31
CA PHE A 152 18.42 11.18 11.42
C PHE A 152 17.16 10.39 11.81
N SER A 153 16.89 10.27 13.12
CA SER A 153 15.64 9.69 13.60
C SER A 153 14.44 10.58 13.24
N LEU A 154 13.23 10.04 13.32
CA LEU A 154 12.02 10.84 13.12
C LEU A 154 11.97 12.02 14.10
N GLU A 155 12.30 11.79 15.38
CA GLU A 155 12.34 12.82 16.42
C GLU A 155 13.31 13.96 16.03
N GLU A 156 14.49 13.62 15.52
CA GLU A 156 15.48 14.60 15.07
C GLU A 156 15.00 15.37 13.83
N LYS A 157 14.40 14.67 12.85
CA LYS A 157 13.82 15.30 11.65
C LYS A 157 12.71 16.29 12.02
N VAL A 158 11.83 15.94 12.96
CA VAL A 158 10.79 16.84 13.46
C VAL A 158 11.38 18.04 14.19
N ALA A 159 12.38 17.83 15.05
CA ALA A 159 12.98 18.89 15.85
C ALA A 159 13.83 19.86 15.03
N MET A 160 14.54 19.36 14.01
CA MET A 160 15.57 20.12 13.29
C MET A 160 15.17 20.48 11.85
N GLY A 161 14.27 19.71 11.23
CA GLY A 161 14.00 19.76 9.80
C GLY A 161 13.39 21.06 9.30
N GLN A 162 12.73 21.83 10.17
CA GLN A 162 12.21 23.17 9.84
C GLN A 162 13.31 24.17 9.48
N ASP A 163 14.52 23.97 10.01
CA ASP A 163 15.67 24.85 9.80
C ASP A 163 16.63 24.32 8.72
N TRP A 164 16.30 23.18 8.10
CA TRP A 164 17.14 22.56 7.07
C TRP A 164 16.91 23.17 5.70
N SER A 165 18.02 23.41 5.00
CA SER A 165 18.03 23.63 3.56
C SER A 165 17.64 22.36 2.80
N ARG A 166 17.33 22.51 1.49
CA ARG A 166 17.04 21.37 0.61
C ARG A 166 18.21 20.39 0.51
N ASP A 167 19.44 20.89 0.47
CA ASP A 167 20.64 20.06 0.48
C ASP A 167 20.72 19.21 1.75
N GLN A 168 20.46 19.80 2.93
CA GLN A 168 20.48 19.09 4.21
C GLN A 168 19.40 18.00 4.27
N TRP A 169 18.19 18.30 3.78
CA TRP A 169 17.14 17.29 3.64
C TRP A 169 17.57 16.15 2.72
N ALA A 170 18.20 16.47 1.58
CA ALA A 170 18.65 15.48 0.63
C ALA A 170 19.80 14.61 1.18
N TYR A 171 20.69 15.19 1.99
CA TYR A 171 21.74 14.47 2.70
C TYR A 171 21.16 13.52 3.76
N ALA A 172 20.15 13.96 4.51
CA ALA A 172 19.46 13.10 5.47
C ALA A 172 18.80 11.89 4.78
N ARG A 173 18.13 12.11 3.64
CA ARG A 173 17.54 11.04 2.82
C ARG A 173 18.57 10.05 2.28
N LEU A 174 19.74 10.54 1.89
CA LEU A 174 20.83 9.65 1.48
C LEU A 174 21.29 8.76 2.65
N GLY A 175 21.34 9.30 3.87
CA GLY A 175 21.63 8.53 5.08
C GLY A 175 20.58 7.47 5.41
N ASP A 176 19.31 7.76 5.16
CA ASP A 176 18.19 6.84 5.41
C ASP A 176 18.35 5.50 4.66
N VAL A 177 19.03 5.49 3.51
CA VAL A 177 19.29 4.31 2.67
C VAL A 177 20.01 3.19 3.44
N PHE A 178 20.85 3.53 4.42
CA PHE A 178 21.66 2.58 5.18
C PHE A 178 21.39 2.64 6.68
N THR A 179 20.13 2.77 7.06
CA THR A 179 19.67 2.66 8.45
C THR A 179 19.61 1.22 8.95
N ALA A 180 19.37 0.26 8.04
CA ALA A 180 19.24 -1.16 8.33
C ALA A 180 20.11 -2.01 7.39
N ARG A 181 20.60 -3.15 7.89
CA ARG A 181 21.38 -4.12 7.11
C ARG A 181 20.66 -5.47 7.11
N VAL A 182 19.59 -5.55 6.32
CA VAL A 182 18.74 -6.74 6.24
C VAL A 182 19.34 -7.73 5.23
N PRO A 183 19.67 -8.97 5.62
CA PRO A 183 20.22 -9.96 4.68
C PRO A 183 19.29 -10.24 3.50
N ALA A 184 19.85 -10.35 2.29
CA ALA A 184 19.10 -10.64 1.06
C ALA A 184 18.18 -11.87 1.16
N ARG A 185 18.61 -12.92 1.87
CA ARG A 185 17.79 -14.12 2.09
C ARG A 185 16.44 -13.82 2.74
N LEU A 186 16.39 -12.84 3.65
CA LEU A 186 15.16 -12.46 4.34
C LEU A 186 14.29 -11.62 3.43
N GLN A 187 14.87 -10.69 2.66
CA GLN A 187 14.16 -9.90 1.65
C GLN A 187 13.48 -10.82 0.63
N GLN A 188 14.22 -11.79 0.09
CA GLN A 188 13.70 -12.77 -0.86
C GLN A 188 12.63 -13.69 -0.23
N ALA A 189 12.79 -14.07 1.05
CA ALA A 189 11.80 -14.86 1.77
C ALA A 189 10.48 -14.09 1.95
N TYR A 190 10.56 -12.81 2.31
CA TYR A 190 9.38 -11.93 2.41
C TYR A 190 8.73 -11.70 1.06
N ALA A 191 9.49 -11.40 -0.01
CA ALA A 191 8.95 -11.22 -1.36
C ALA A 191 8.13 -12.45 -1.80
N ARG A 192 8.61 -13.66 -1.49
CA ARG A 192 7.89 -14.91 -1.75
C ARG A 192 6.61 -15.04 -0.92
N VAL A 193 6.66 -14.75 0.38
CA VAL A 193 5.48 -14.82 1.27
C VAL A 193 4.43 -13.79 0.86
N SER A 194 4.83 -12.55 0.60
CA SER A 194 3.97 -11.48 0.13
C SER A 194 3.27 -11.85 -1.19
N ALA A 195 4.01 -12.41 -2.16
CA ALA A 195 3.43 -12.88 -3.42
C ALA A 195 2.42 -14.03 -3.25
N GLN A 196 2.60 -14.90 -2.25
CA GLN A 196 1.65 -15.97 -1.92
C GLN A 196 0.36 -15.41 -1.31
N SER A 197 0.49 -14.44 -0.40
CA SER A 197 -0.66 -13.72 0.17
C SER A 197 -1.44 -12.96 -0.90
N GLU A 198 -0.75 -12.29 -1.83
CA GLU A 198 -1.37 -11.60 -2.96
C GLU A 198 -2.10 -12.57 -3.89
N LEU A 199 -1.53 -13.75 -4.15
CA LEU A 199 -2.20 -14.79 -4.93
C LEU A 199 -3.46 -15.30 -4.23
N TYR A 200 -3.43 -15.52 -2.92
CA TYR A 200 -4.61 -15.88 -2.15
C TYR A 200 -5.71 -14.82 -2.31
N ILE A 201 -5.37 -13.53 -2.17
CA ILE A 201 -6.32 -12.42 -2.29
C ILE A 201 -6.89 -12.32 -3.72
N SER A 202 -6.01 -12.30 -4.73
CA SER A 202 -6.38 -12.04 -6.13
C SER A 202 -7.11 -13.19 -6.82
N SER A 203 -7.03 -14.40 -6.25
CA SER A 203 -7.71 -15.59 -6.77
C SER A 203 -8.98 -15.95 -6.01
N TYR A 204 -9.35 -15.28 -4.92
CA TYR A 204 -10.49 -15.66 -4.08
C TYR A 204 -11.81 -15.10 -4.60
N ASN A 205 -12.57 -15.87 -5.38
CA ASN A 205 -13.86 -15.44 -5.92
C ASN A 205 -15.05 -16.15 -5.28
N ILE A 206 -16.11 -15.39 -5.04
CA ILE A 206 -17.44 -15.88 -4.67
C ILE A 206 -18.31 -15.92 -5.92
N GLN A 207 -18.92 -17.07 -6.18
CA GLN A 207 -19.88 -17.22 -7.27
C GLN A 207 -21.25 -16.67 -6.82
N ALA A 208 -21.40 -15.34 -6.85
CA ALA A 208 -22.60 -14.65 -6.37
C ALA A 208 -23.88 -15.13 -7.07
N GLY A 209 -23.80 -15.47 -8.36
CA GLY A 209 -24.92 -16.07 -9.12
C GLY A 209 -25.45 -17.39 -8.55
N HIS A 210 -24.66 -18.08 -7.74
CA HIS A 210 -24.97 -19.37 -7.13
C HIS A 210 -25.33 -19.26 -5.65
N LEU A 211 -25.49 -18.04 -5.12
CA LEU A 211 -26.00 -17.80 -3.79
C LEU A 211 -27.52 -17.96 -3.75
N LEU A 212 -27.99 -18.60 -2.69
CA LEU A 212 -29.39 -18.89 -2.45
C LEU A 212 -29.91 -18.12 -1.23
N THR A 213 -31.11 -17.58 -1.35
CA THR A 213 -31.90 -17.14 -0.20
C THR A 213 -32.36 -18.35 0.63
N SER A 214 -32.87 -18.09 1.84
CA SER A 214 -33.49 -19.13 2.69
C SER A 214 -34.68 -19.86 2.03
N ASP A 215 -35.34 -19.23 1.05
CA ASP A 215 -36.42 -19.82 0.25
C ASP A 215 -35.97 -20.38 -1.12
N GLY A 216 -34.65 -20.44 -1.38
CA GLY A 216 -34.06 -21.09 -2.55
C GLY A 216 -34.06 -20.26 -3.84
N ARG A 217 -34.22 -18.94 -3.75
CA ARG A 217 -34.09 -18.01 -4.90
C ARG A 217 -32.65 -17.58 -5.09
N THR A 218 -32.26 -17.29 -6.33
CA THR A 218 -31.05 -16.54 -6.66
C THR A 218 -31.37 -15.06 -6.81
N LEU A 219 -30.51 -14.18 -6.31
CA LEU A 219 -30.69 -12.72 -6.40
C LEU A 219 -29.78 -12.06 -7.44
N PHE A 220 -28.70 -12.74 -7.81
CA PHE A 220 -27.65 -12.23 -8.69
C PHE A 220 -27.72 -12.90 -10.07
N PRO A 221 -27.18 -12.27 -11.12
CA PRO A 221 -26.98 -12.91 -12.42
C PRO A 221 -26.19 -14.21 -12.28
N GLU A 222 -26.55 -15.23 -13.06
CA GLU A 222 -25.99 -16.59 -12.98
C GLU A 222 -24.46 -16.61 -13.13
N ASP A 223 -23.91 -15.79 -14.01
CA ASP A 223 -22.49 -15.68 -14.31
C ASP A 223 -21.72 -14.73 -13.39
N MET A 224 -22.38 -14.15 -12.38
CA MET A 224 -21.75 -13.16 -11.50
C MET A 224 -20.74 -13.82 -10.57
N SER A 225 -19.46 -13.49 -10.78
CA SER A 225 -18.33 -13.86 -9.93
C SER A 225 -17.71 -12.62 -9.31
N LEU A 226 -17.57 -12.60 -7.99
CA LEU A 226 -17.09 -11.44 -7.23
C LEU A 226 -15.79 -11.79 -6.52
N LEU A 227 -14.71 -11.08 -6.86
CA LEU A 227 -13.46 -11.15 -6.12
C LEU A 227 -13.70 -10.68 -4.68
N SER A 228 -13.49 -11.57 -3.71
CA SER A 228 -13.85 -11.38 -2.30
C SER A 228 -13.33 -10.06 -1.74
N HIS A 229 -12.05 -9.77 -1.99
CA HIS A 229 -11.39 -8.61 -1.41
C HIS A 229 -11.87 -7.26 -1.94
N TRP A 230 -12.34 -7.20 -3.19
CA TRP A 230 -12.63 -5.94 -3.89
C TRP A 230 -14.09 -5.81 -4.30
N ASN A 231 -14.66 -6.85 -4.93
CA ASN A 231 -15.95 -6.75 -5.61
C ASN A 231 -17.15 -6.97 -4.71
N LEU A 232 -17.02 -7.64 -3.55
CA LEU A 232 -18.13 -7.76 -2.59
C LEU A 232 -18.60 -6.38 -2.11
N ARG A 233 -17.65 -5.52 -1.71
CA ARG A 233 -17.94 -4.14 -1.30
C ARG A 233 -18.52 -3.30 -2.46
N ASP A 234 -17.93 -3.42 -3.65
CA ASP A 234 -18.40 -2.67 -4.82
C ASP A 234 -19.84 -3.07 -5.20
N GLU A 235 -20.14 -4.36 -5.21
CA GLU A 235 -21.48 -4.87 -5.49
C GLU A 235 -22.47 -4.40 -4.41
N LEU A 236 -22.07 -4.41 -3.14
CA LEU A 236 -22.90 -3.87 -2.06
C LEU A 236 -23.26 -2.40 -2.30
N LYS A 237 -22.28 -1.57 -2.71
CA LYS A 237 -22.49 -0.17 -3.06
C LYS A 237 -23.43 0.01 -4.26
N ALA A 238 -23.27 -0.83 -5.29
CA ALA A 238 -24.09 -0.77 -6.51
C ALA A 238 -25.59 -1.05 -6.26
N ASN A 239 -25.93 -1.71 -5.15
CA ASN A 239 -27.31 -2.11 -4.84
C ASN A 239 -28.13 -1.03 -4.08
N TYR A 240 -27.52 0.05 -3.58
CA TYR A 240 -28.25 1.12 -2.88
C TYR A 240 -29.41 1.75 -3.68
N PRO A 241 -29.26 2.06 -4.98
CA PRO A 241 -30.34 2.66 -5.77
C PRO A 241 -31.57 1.75 -5.99
N LEU A 242 -31.47 0.45 -5.70
CA LEU A 242 -32.51 -0.54 -5.97
C LEU A 242 -33.55 -0.70 -4.84
N GLY A 243 -33.45 0.09 -3.77
CA GLY A 243 -34.41 0.07 -2.66
C GLY A 243 -34.47 -1.29 -1.95
N GLU A 244 -35.68 -1.78 -1.64
CA GLU A 244 -35.87 -3.05 -0.91
C GLU A 244 -35.25 -4.26 -1.60
N ALA A 245 -35.30 -4.33 -2.94
CA ALA A 245 -34.68 -5.41 -3.70
C ALA A 245 -33.14 -5.35 -3.63
N GLY A 246 -32.58 -4.14 -3.51
CA GLY A 246 -31.16 -3.94 -3.26
C GLY A 246 -30.76 -4.36 -1.85
N LEU A 247 -31.60 -4.05 -0.85
CA LEU A 247 -31.34 -4.38 0.55
C LEU A 247 -31.19 -5.89 0.78
N GLU A 248 -32.04 -6.72 0.17
CA GLU A 248 -31.96 -8.19 0.28
C GLU A 248 -30.60 -8.70 -0.23
N LYS A 249 -30.10 -8.13 -1.34
CA LYS A 249 -28.78 -8.45 -1.90
C LYS A 249 -27.64 -8.00 -0.99
N GLN A 250 -27.74 -6.79 -0.44
CA GLN A 250 -26.73 -6.23 0.47
C GLN A 250 -26.60 -7.09 1.75
N GLN A 251 -27.73 -7.53 2.32
CA GLN A 251 -27.76 -8.41 3.47
C GLN A 251 -27.11 -9.77 3.16
N MET A 252 -27.41 -10.37 2.00
CA MET A 252 -26.77 -11.61 1.57
C MET A 252 -25.26 -11.46 1.40
N ILE A 253 -24.79 -10.39 0.74
CA ILE A 253 -23.35 -10.11 0.58
C ILE A 253 -22.69 -9.92 1.95
N TYR A 254 -23.30 -9.14 2.84
CA TYR A 254 -22.76 -8.93 4.18
C TYR A 254 -22.65 -10.26 4.95
N LYS A 255 -23.64 -11.16 4.80
CA LYS A 255 -23.59 -12.49 5.40
C LYS A 255 -22.43 -13.32 4.88
N VAL A 256 -22.18 -13.29 3.56
CA VAL A 256 -21.00 -13.91 2.96
C VAL A 256 -19.70 -13.37 3.56
N MET A 257 -19.59 -12.04 3.70
CA MET A 257 -18.41 -11.40 4.29
C MET A 257 -18.19 -11.85 5.74
N GLN A 258 -19.25 -11.96 6.55
CA GLN A 258 -19.16 -12.51 7.91
C GLN A 258 -18.62 -13.94 7.91
N HIS A 259 -19.09 -14.80 6.99
CA HIS A 259 -18.58 -16.17 6.88
C HIS A 259 -17.09 -16.23 6.54
N ILE A 260 -16.61 -15.33 5.68
CA ILE A 260 -15.18 -15.22 5.34
C ILE A 260 -14.36 -14.73 6.55
N ILE A 261 -14.83 -13.69 7.26
CA ILE A 261 -14.15 -13.17 8.47
C ILE A 261 -14.02 -14.27 9.52
N HIS A 262 -15.10 -15.00 9.79
CA HIS A 262 -15.13 -16.03 10.81
C HIS A 262 -14.50 -17.36 10.35
N GLN A 263 -14.06 -17.47 9.10
CA GLN A 263 -13.58 -18.72 8.49
C GLN A 263 -14.58 -19.87 8.70
N THR A 264 -15.84 -19.58 8.37
CA THR A 264 -16.98 -20.52 8.41
C THR A 264 -17.64 -20.68 7.05
N ILE A 265 -17.12 -20.00 6.02
CA ILE A 265 -17.49 -20.21 4.63
C ILE A 265 -17.16 -21.66 4.23
N PRO A 266 -18.05 -22.37 3.51
CA PRO A 266 -17.73 -23.70 3.00
C PRO A 266 -16.60 -23.64 1.97
N GLU A 267 -15.52 -24.39 2.15
CA GLU A 267 -14.34 -24.34 1.25
C GLU A 267 -14.73 -24.61 -0.21
N VAL A 268 -15.68 -25.52 -0.43
CA VAL A 268 -16.13 -25.98 -1.75
C VAL A 268 -16.81 -24.90 -2.60
N VAL A 269 -17.23 -23.77 -2.03
CA VAL A 269 -17.94 -22.70 -2.78
C VAL A 269 -16.99 -21.62 -3.29
N ILE A 270 -15.73 -21.63 -2.84
CA ILE A 270 -14.70 -20.68 -3.26
C ILE A 270 -14.25 -21.06 -4.67
N ASN A 271 -14.30 -20.11 -5.60
CA ASN A 271 -13.92 -20.31 -7.01
C ASN A 271 -14.68 -21.43 -7.75
N ASN A 272 -15.82 -21.89 -7.25
CA ASN A 272 -16.48 -23.07 -7.78
C ASN A 272 -17.98 -22.83 -8.08
N PRO A 273 -18.39 -22.80 -9.35
CA PRO A 273 -19.79 -22.61 -9.74
C PRO A 273 -20.64 -23.90 -9.67
N GLU A 274 -20.04 -25.07 -9.39
CA GLU A 274 -20.79 -26.33 -9.33
C GLU A 274 -21.68 -26.45 -8.08
N TYR A 275 -21.44 -25.61 -7.07
CA TYR A 275 -22.15 -25.63 -5.79
C TYR A 275 -23.02 -24.40 -5.63
N GLN A 276 -24.18 -24.57 -5.01
CA GLN A 276 -25.02 -23.48 -4.57
C GLN A 276 -24.98 -23.37 -3.06
N TRP A 277 -24.94 -22.14 -2.54
CA TRP A 277 -24.75 -21.88 -1.12
C TRP A 277 -25.82 -20.95 -0.59
N ALA A 278 -26.47 -21.31 0.52
CA ALA A 278 -27.38 -20.44 1.25
C ALA A 278 -26.66 -19.86 2.48
N PRO A 279 -26.16 -18.61 2.44
CA PRO A 279 -25.32 -18.06 3.51
C PRO A 279 -26.04 -17.93 4.86
N ASP A 280 -27.36 -17.64 4.87
CA ASP A 280 -28.10 -17.48 6.13
C ASP A 280 -28.17 -18.78 6.94
N ALA A 281 -28.47 -19.89 6.27
CA ALA A 281 -28.50 -21.22 6.88
C ALA A 281 -27.12 -21.89 6.93
N ASN A 282 -26.15 -21.32 6.22
CA ASN A 282 -24.85 -21.88 5.91
C ASN A 282 -24.93 -23.33 5.38
N THR A 283 -25.79 -23.57 4.39
CA THR A 283 -25.97 -24.89 3.77
C THR A 283 -25.51 -24.89 2.32
N VAL A 284 -24.89 -25.99 1.89
CA VAL A 284 -24.41 -26.16 0.52
C VAL A 284 -25.24 -27.24 -0.16
N THR A 285 -25.59 -26.99 -1.42
CA THR A 285 -26.27 -27.97 -2.27
C THR A 285 -25.48 -28.19 -3.56
N GLN A 286 -25.54 -29.42 -4.06
CA GLN A 286 -25.02 -29.81 -5.36
C GLN A 286 -26.12 -30.56 -6.09
N ASN A 287 -26.45 -30.17 -7.33
CA ASN A 287 -27.54 -30.76 -8.11
C ASN A 287 -28.91 -30.81 -7.38
N GLY A 288 -29.18 -29.84 -6.50
CA GLY A 288 -30.42 -29.76 -5.72
C GLY A 288 -30.46 -30.63 -4.45
N GLU A 289 -29.39 -31.36 -4.13
CA GLU A 289 -29.28 -32.13 -2.89
C GLU A 289 -28.34 -31.43 -1.90
N SER A 290 -28.71 -31.39 -0.62
CA SER A 290 -27.85 -30.87 0.44
C SER A 290 -26.66 -31.81 0.64
N ILE A 291 -25.46 -31.23 0.77
CA ILE A 291 -24.24 -31.99 0.99
C ILE A 291 -23.59 -31.60 2.33
N ASP A 292 -22.80 -32.52 2.87
CA ASP A 292 -21.86 -32.21 3.94
C ASP A 292 -20.67 -31.44 3.36
N TRP A 293 -20.17 -30.46 4.11
CA TRP A 293 -19.06 -29.61 3.72
C TRP A 293 -18.16 -29.32 4.92
N GLN A 294 -16.95 -28.82 4.65
CA GLN A 294 -16.02 -28.35 5.67
C GLN A 294 -15.75 -26.85 5.47
N PRO A 295 -15.63 -26.08 6.57
CA PRO A 295 -15.27 -24.68 6.45
C PRO A 295 -13.87 -24.54 5.85
N GLU A 296 -13.64 -23.44 5.14
CA GLU A 296 -12.27 -23.00 4.85
C GLU A 296 -11.48 -22.99 6.17
N PRO A 297 -10.29 -23.60 6.21
CA PRO A 297 -9.40 -23.46 7.37
C PRO A 297 -9.09 -21.99 7.67
N ASP A 298 -8.40 -21.70 8.78
CA ASP A 298 -7.98 -20.34 9.12
C ASP A 298 -6.89 -19.75 8.18
N THR A 299 -6.88 -20.14 6.91
CA THR A 299 -5.92 -19.81 5.85
C THR A 299 -5.68 -18.31 5.73
N ARG A 300 -6.73 -17.47 5.76
CA ARG A 300 -6.58 -16.01 5.73
C ARG A 300 -5.65 -15.50 6.84
N TYR A 301 -5.86 -16.00 8.05
CA TYR A 301 -5.08 -15.60 9.22
C TYR A 301 -3.69 -16.23 9.21
N GLN A 302 -3.55 -17.42 8.62
CA GLN A 302 -2.24 -18.00 8.36
C GLN A 302 -1.40 -17.13 7.42
N GLN A 303 -1.97 -16.59 6.35
CA GLN A 303 -1.25 -15.67 5.45
C GLN A 303 -0.71 -14.43 6.20
N ILE A 304 -1.50 -13.87 7.13
CA ILE A 304 -1.08 -12.72 7.95
C ILE A 304 0.03 -13.11 8.92
N ILE A 305 -0.05 -14.29 9.55
CA ILE A 305 1.02 -14.81 10.41
C ILE A 305 2.29 -14.99 9.61
N ASP A 306 2.21 -15.58 8.41
CA ASP A 306 3.37 -15.82 7.57
C ASP A 306 4.04 -14.49 7.19
N ASN A 307 3.25 -13.48 6.82
CA ASN A 307 3.74 -12.11 6.58
C ASN A 307 4.38 -11.49 7.83
N PHE A 308 3.72 -11.58 8.99
CA PHE A 308 4.24 -11.07 10.26
C PHE A 308 5.57 -11.73 10.63
N GLN A 309 5.69 -13.06 10.53
CA GLN A 309 6.92 -13.76 10.85
C GLN A 309 8.05 -13.41 9.88
N ALA A 310 7.75 -13.24 8.58
CA ALA A 310 8.74 -12.82 7.60
C ALA A 310 9.26 -11.40 7.88
N LEU A 311 8.36 -10.46 8.19
CA LEU A 311 8.72 -9.07 8.53
C LEU A 311 9.43 -8.97 9.87
N ARG A 312 9.00 -9.74 10.88
CA ARG A 312 9.61 -9.75 12.21
C ARG A 312 11.04 -10.24 12.20
N GLN A 313 11.39 -11.20 11.33
CA GLN A 313 12.78 -11.64 11.16
C GLN A 313 13.72 -10.51 10.73
N MET A 314 13.21 -9.45 10.10
CA MET A 314 13.99 -8.29 9.68
C MET A 314 14.17 -7.26 10.79
N ASP A 315 13.33 -7.26 11.82
CA ASP A 315 13.34 -6.27 12.93
C ASP A 315 14.69 -6.18 13.62
N ALA A 316 15.33 -7.33 13.79
CA ALA A 316 16.64 -7.43 14.42
C ALA A 316 17.75 -6.65 13.67
N TYR A 317 17.55 -6.31 12.40
CA TYR A 317 18.55 -5.68 11.53
C TYR A 317 18.34 -4.19 11.33
N SER A 318 17.42 -3.58 12.10
CA SER A 318 17.01 -2.19 11.99
C SER A 318 17.01 -1.52 13.38
N PRO A 319 17.36 -0.23 13.50
CA PRO A 319 17.18 0.54 14.73
C PRO A 319 15.69 0.80 15.05
N LEU A 320 14.83 0.75 14.03
CA LEU A 320 13.39 0.66 14.17
C LEU A 320 13.04 -0.82 14.33
N ASP A 321 12.93 -1.26 15.58
CA ASP A 321 12.94 -2.64 16.06
C ASP A 321 11.60 -3.36 15.96
N THR A 322 10.64 -2.78 15.25
CA THR A 322 9.38 -3.41 14.86
C THR A 322 9.00 -2.95 13.46
N TYR A 323 8.23 -3.76 12.74
CA TYR A 323 7.62 -3.39 11.48
C TYR A 323 6.69 -2.17 11.62
N ILE A 324 5.98 -2.07 12.75
CA ILE A 324 5.15 -0.89 13.05
C ILE A 324 6.01 0.37 12.97
N ARG A 325 7.16 0.41 13.67
CA ARG A 325 8.06 1.57 13.64
C ARG A 325 8.71 1.77 12.26
N ARG A 326 9.14 0.70 11.58
CA ARG A 326 9.68 0.82 10.21
C ARG A 326 8.70 1.43 9.23
N ASN A 327 7.41 1.06 9.32
CA ASN A 327 6.38 1.57 8.44
C ASN A 327 6.00 3.01 8.81
N PHE A 328 5.66 3.26 10.07
CA PHE A 328 5.20 4.57 10.54
C PHE A 328 6.34 5.60 10.60
N GLU A 329 7.41 5.33 11.37
CA GLU A 329 8.50 6.30 11.54
C GLU A 329 9.43 6.34 10.32
N GLY A 330 9.70 5.18 9.71
CA GLY A 330 10.64 5.08 8.59
C GLY A 330 10.03 5.47 7.24
N SER A 331 8.81 5.01 6.95
CA SER A 331 8.20 5.18 5.62
C SER A 331 7.20 6.34 5.58
N MET A 332 6.27 6.40 6.53
CA MET A 332 5.24 7.44 6.59
C MET A 332 5.73 8.74 7.26
N GLU A 333 6.83 8.66 8.00
CA GLU A 333 7.42 9.74 8.80
C GLU A 333 6.45 10.39 9.79
N ILE A 334 5.69 9.54 10.48
CA ILE A 334 4.78 9.95 11.55
C ILE A 334 4.78 8.88 12.64
N ALA A 335 4.61 9.27 13.91
CA ALA A 335 4.55 8.31 14.99
C ALA A 335 3.19 7.60 15.01
N GLN A 336 3.17 6.26 15.08
CA GLN A 336 1.93 5.49 15.16
C GLN A 336 0.98 5.94 16.29
N PRO A 337 1.47 6.27 17.51
CA PRO A 337 0.60 6.78 18.57
C PRO A 337 -0.12 8.08 18.22
N GLU A 338 0.49 8.97 17.43
CA GLU A 338 -0.14 10.22 16.99
C GLU A 338 -1.27 9.93 15.99
N VAL A 339 -1.05 9.00 15.06
CA VAL A 339 -2.08 8.56 14.10
C VAL A 339 -3.25 7.90 14.81
N GLU A 340 -2.97 7.00 15.76
CA GLU A 340 -4.02 6.34 16.55
C GLU A 340 -4.84 7.35 17.37
N ALA A 341 -4.19 8.34 17.99
CA ALA A 341 -4.89 9.38 18.72
C ALA A 341 -5.82 10.19 17.80
N LEU A 342 -5.35 10.54 16.60
CA LEU A 342 -6.14 11.28 15.59
C LEU A 342 -7.34 10.46 15.12
N PHE A 343 -7.17 9.15 14.92
CA PHE A 343 -8.29 8.26 14.55
C PHE A 343 -9.29 8.16 15.69
N VAL A 344 -8.84 7.93 16.93
CA VAL A 344 -9.74 7.85 18.09
C VAL A 344 -10.51 9.16 18.29
N GLU A 345 -9.87 10.32 18.11
CA GLU A 345 -10.54 11.62 18.18
C GLU A 345 -11.66 11.74 17.15
N PHE A 346 -11.37 11.41 15.89
CA PHE A 346 -12.37 11.46 14.81
C PHE A 346 -13.51 10.46 15.02
N LEU A 347 -13.18 9.20 15.31
CA LEU A 347 -14.14 8.11 15.54
C LEU A 347 -15.04 8.36 16.75
N SER A 348 -14.60 9.16 17.72
CA SER A 348 -15.38 9.52 18.92
C SER A 348 -16.27 10.75 18.72
N SER A 349 -16.28 11.36 17.54
CA SER A 349 -17.03 12.60 17.28
C SER A 349 -18.55 12.39 17.31
N ASP A 350 -19.26 13.18 18.10
CA ASP A 350 -20.73 13.18 18.14
C ASP A 350 -21.37 13.55 16.79
N LEU A 351 -20.65 14.27 15.93
CA LEU A 351 -21.11 14.61 14.58
C LEU A 351 -21.42 13.36 13.74
N LEU A 352 -20.73 12.24 13.99
CA LEU A 352 -20.98 10.98 13.29
C LEU A 352 -22.39 10.45 13.54
N LYS A 353 -22.97 10.72 14.71
CA LYS A 353 -24.37 10.37 15.04
C LYS A 353 -25.35 11.17 14.20
N GLU A 354 -25.06 12.45 13.97
CA GLU A 354 -25.89 13.32 13.12
C GLU A 354 -25.82 12.89 11.66
N VAL A 355 -24.62 12.57 11.16
CA VAL A 355 -24.43 12.07 9.79
C VAL A 355 -25.11 10.71 9.61
N GLY A 356 -24.95 9.79 10.55
CA GLY A 356 -25.64 8.49 10.53
C GLY A 356 -27.16 8.64 10.56
N GLY A 357 -27.68 9.56 11.38
CA GLY A 357 -29.10 9.91 11.41
C GLY A 357 -29.61 10.45 10.08
N LEU A 358 -28.82 11.29 9.40
CA LEU A 358 -29.14 11.80 8.07
C LEU A 358 -29.18 10.67 7.03
N ILE A 359 -28.23 9.73 7.06
CA ILE A 359 -28.20 8.57 6.16
C ILE A 359 -29.44 7.70 6.39
N SER A 360 -29.75 7.38 7.64
CA SER A 360 -30.96 6.63 8.04
C SER A 360 -32.24 7.31 7.53
N GLN A 361 -32.35 8.64 7.68
CA GLN A 361 -33.49 9.41 7.17
C GLN A 361 -33.59 9.32 5.64
N ARG A 362 -32.47 9.37 4.92
CA ARG A 362 -32.45 9.30 3.45
C ARG A 362 -32.83 7.92 2.92
N MET A 363 -32.41 6.85 3.60
CA MET A 363 -32.74 5.47 3.21
C MET A 363 -34.13 5.04 3.68
N GLY A 364 -34.72 5.74 4.66
CA GLY A 364 -36.04 5.41 5.22
C GLY A 364 -36.05 4.16 6.11
N ARG A 365 -34.88 3.73 6.59
CA ARG A 365 -34.69 2.58 7.48
C ARG A 365 -33.54 2.82 8.46
N PRO A 366 -33.49 2.12 9.61
CA PRO A 366 -32.31 2.10 10.46
C PRO A 366 -31.05 1.69 9.68
N LEU A 367 -29.89 2.13 10.17
CA LEU A 367 -28.61 1.73 9.60
C LEU A 367 -28.38 0.24 9.84
N GLU A 368 -27.90 -0.42 8.80
CA GLU A 368 -27.32 -1.76 8.83
C GLU A 368 -25.80 -1.62 8.90
N PRO A 369 -25.06 -2.63 9.39
CA PRO A 369 -23.61 -2.50 9.59
C PRO A 369 -22.84 -2.18 8.31
N PHE A 370 -23.32 -2.68 7.17
CA PHE A 370 -22.74 -2.42 5.85
C PHE A 370 -23.03 -1.00 5.32
N ASP A 371 -23.84 -0.20 5.99
CA ASP A 371 -24.09 1.20 5.61
C ASP A 371 -22.90 2.12 5.82
N ILE A 372 -21.81 1.62 6.41
CA ILE A 372 -20.51 2.29 6.36
C ILE A 372 -20.05 2.56 4.93
N TRP A 373 -20.58 1.80 3.96
CA TRP A 373 -20.30 1.96 2.53
C TRP A 373 -21.35 2.77 1.76
N TYR A 374 -22.28 3.44 2.43
CA TYR A 374 -23.31 4.25 1.81
C TYR A 374 -22.73 5.26 0.79
N ASP A 375 -23.14 5.15 -0.48
CA ASP A 375 -22.63 5.96 -1.61
C ASP A 375 -23.57 7.11 -2.03
N GLY A 376 -24.65 7.34 -1.27
CA GLY A 376 -25.75 8.23 -1.66
C GLY A 376 -25.50 9.73 -1.43
N PHE A 377 -24.29 10.11 -1.01
CA PHE A 377 -23.84 11.51 -0.99
C PHE A 377 -23.15 11.93 -2.29
N LYS A 378 -22.70 11.00 -3.13
CA LYS A 378 -21.94 11.35 -4.34
C LYS A 378 -22.85 11.89 -5.43
N ALA A 379 -22.38 12.93 -6.13
CA ALA A 379 -23.13 13.56 -7.23
C ALA A 379 -23.43 12.57 -8.37
N ARG A 380 -22.47 11.69 -8.69
CA ARG A 380 -22.61 10.66 -9.73
C ARG A 380 -23.75 9.68 -9.46
N SER A 381 -24.13 9.47 -8.20
CA SER A 381 -25.22 8.57 -7.82
C SER A 381 -26.60 9.08 -8.30
N SER A 382 -26.67 10.31 -8.83
CA SER A 382 -27.85 10.88 -9.49
C SER A 382 -27.88 10.72 -11.02
N ILE A 383 -26.79 10.22 -11.63
CA ILE A 383 -26.67 10.00 -13.08
C ILE A 383 -26.70 8.49 -13.34
N ASN A 384 -27.41 8.07 -14.40
CA ASN A 384 -27.40 6.68 -14.81
C ASN A 384 -25.99 6.28 -15.30
N GLU A 385 -25.39 5.27 -14.66
CA GLU A 385 -24.04 4.77 -14.96
C GLU A 385 -23.89 4.32 -16.42
N GLU A 386 -24.93 3.78 -17.06
CA GLU A 386 -24.85 3.37 -18.46
C GLU A 386 -24.64 4.58 -19.38
N VAL A 387 -25.25 5.73 -19.07
CA VAL A 387 -25.05 6.97 -19.84
C VAL A 387 -23.61 7.45 -19.72
N LEU A 388 -23.02 7.34 -18.53
CA LEU A 388 -21.61 7.67 -18.32
C LEU A 388 -20.71 6.67 -19.07
N SER A 389 -21.04 5.38 -19.02
CA SER A 389 -20.29 4.31 -19.67
C SER A 389 -20.34 4.41 -21.20
N GLU A 390 -21.49 4.72 -21.79
CA GLU A 390 -21.62 4.99 -23.23
C GLU A 390 -20.71 6.16 -23.64
N LYS A 391 -20.69 7.23 -22.84
CA LYS A 391 -19.86 8.41 -23.11
C LYS A 391 -18.37 8.11 -22.99
N THR A 392 -17.94 7.40 -21.94
CA THR A 392 -16.53 7.04 -21.76
C THR A 392 -16.05 6.04 -22.80
N ARG A 393 -16.87 5.04 -23.17
CA ARG A 393 -16.55 4.10 -24.27
C ARG A 393 -16.40 4.81 -25.61
N ALA A 394 -17.24 5.81 -25.87
CA ALA A 394 -17.15 6.61 -27.09
C ALA A 394 -15.87 7.47 -27.16
N LEU A 395 -15.40 7.97 -26.01
CA LEU A 395 -14.15 8.74 -25.92
C LEU A 395 -12.91 7.83 -25.93
N TYR A 396 -12.98 6.71 -25.21
CA TYR A 396 -11.88 5.83 -24.90
C TYR A 396 -12.24 4.37 -25.25
N PRO A 397 -12.24 4.03 -26.55
CA PRO A 397 -12.48 2.65 -27.00
C PRO A 397 -11.39 1.66 -26.56
N ASP A 398 -10.21 2.15 -26.17
CA ASP A 398 -9.11 1.37 -25.64
C ASP A 398 -8.24 2.23 -24.69
N ALA A 399 -7.25 1.61 -24.05
CA ALA A 399 -6.30 2.28 -23.16
C ALA A 399 -5.42 3.32 -23.92
N GLU A 400 -5.08 3.06 -25.18
CA GLU A 400 -4.24 3.94 -26.00
C GLU A 400 -4.96 5.27 -26.30
N ALA A 401 -6.28 5.22 -26.53
CA ALA A 401 -7.12 6.39 -26.74
C ALA A 401 -7.13 7.30 -25.50
N PHE A 402 -7.23 6.73 -24.30
CA PHE A 402 -7.11 7.51 -23.06
C PHE A 402 -5.70 8.11 -22.93
N GLY A 403 -4.65 7.34 -23.20
CA GLY A 403 -3.26 7.82 -23.18
C GLY A 403 -3.01 9.01 -24.09
N LYS A 404 -3.56 8.99 -25.32
CA LYS A 404 -3.47 10.11 -26.27
C LYS A 404 -4.23 11.35 -25.81
N ASP A 405 -5.27 11.20 -24.98
CA ASP A 405 -6.10 12.31 -24.51
C ASP A 405 -5.59 12.93 -23.19
N ILE A 406 -4.58 12.35 -22.52
CA ILE A 406 -4.06 12.85 -21.23
C ILE A 406 -3.74 14.34 -21.29
N THR A 407 -3.12 14.83 -22.38
CA THR A 407 -2.83 16.26 -22.52
C THR A 407 -4.10 17.11 -22.42
N ASN A 408 -5.19 16.71 -23.09
CA ASN A 408 -6.45 17.44 -23.05
C ASN A 408 -7.15 17.32 -21.70
N VAL A 409 -7.10 16.13 -21.08
CA VAL A 409 -7.60 15.89 -19.72
C VAL A 409 -6.93 16.85 -18.73
N LEU A 410 -5.60 16.95 -18.76
CA LEU A 410 -4.85 17.86 -17.89
C LEU A 410 -5.16 19.34 -18.18
N VAL A 411 -5.34 19.73 -19.44
CA VAL A 411 -5.75 21.10 -19.79
C VAL A 411 -7.13 21.42 -19.21
N LYS A 412 -8.10 20.50 -19.27
CA LYS A 412 -9.42 20.68 -18.63
C LYS A 412 -9.33 20.78 -17.11
N LEU A 413 -8.34 20.13 -16.50
CA LEU A 413 -8.05 20.25 -15.08
C LEU A 413 -7.35 21.56 -14.70
N GLY A 414 -6.91 22.36 -15.68
CA GLY A 414 -6.35 23.70 -15.49
C GLY A 414 -4.84 23.80 -15.71
N TYR A 415 -4.19 22.77 -16.24
CA TYR A 415 -2.79 22.85 -16.62
C TYR A 415 -2.59 23.66 -17.90
N GLU A 416 -1.52 24.44 -17.95
CA GLU A 416 -1.04 25.03 -19.21
C GLU A 416 -0.70 23.93 -20.21
N LYS A 417 -1.00 24.16 -21.49
CA LYS A 417 -0.88 23.12 -22.54
C LYS A 417 0.53 22.52 -22.64
N GLU A 418 1.56 23.36 -22.53
CA GLU A 418 2.96 22.91 -22.54
C GLU A 418 3.26 21.98 -21.37
N ARG A 419 2.78 22.33 -20.17
CA ARG A 419 2.97 21.52 -18.98
C ARG A 419 2.19 20.21 -19.04
N ALA A 420 0.96 20.26 -19.55
CA ALA A 420 0.15 19.07 -19.79
C ALA A 420 0.84 18.10 -20.76
N GLY A 421 1.41 18.61 -21.86
CA GLY A 421 2.18 17.80 -22.82
C GLY A 421 3.41 17.17 -22.17
N TYR A 422 4.18 17.95 -21.41
CA TYR A 422 5.37 17.46 -20.69
C TYR A 422 5.06 16.30 -19.73
N LEU A 423 3.93 16.35 -19.03
CA LEU A 423 3.48 15.28 -18.12
C LEU A 423 2.96 14.08 -18.91
N ALA A 424 2.12 14.31 -19.92
CA ALA A 424 1.53 13.24 -20.74
C ALA A 424 2.61 12.39 -21.45
N GLU A 425 3.69 13.02 -21.92
CA GLU A 425 4.82 12.31 -22.54
C GLU A 425 5.57 11.36 -21.60
N LYS A 426 5.31 11.40 -20.29
CA LYS A 426 5.95 10.56 -19.26
C LYS A 426 5.00 9.54 -18.65
N ILE A 427 3.75 9.48 -19.11
CA ILE A 427 2.71 8.60 -18.58
C ILE A 427 2.23 7.68 -19.69
N SER A 428 2.35 6.37 -19.47
CA SER A 428 1.85 5.33 -20.35
C SER A 428 0.59 4.70 -19.76
N VAL A 429 -0.42 4.42 -20.58
CA VAL A 429 -1.69 3.81 -20.12
C VAL A 429 -1.74 2.36 -20.58
N GLU A 430 -2.01 1.44 -19.65
CA GLU A 430 -2.06 0.00 -19.90
C GLU A 430 -3.36 -0.63 -19.37
N PRO A 431 -3.93 -1.64 -20.07
CA PRO A 431 -5.13 -2.32 -19.61
C PRO A 431 -4.82 -3.28 -18.46
N ALA A 432 -5.37 -2.99 -17.28
CA ALA A 432 -5.23 -3.82 -16.09
C ALA A 432 -6.02 -5.13 -16.20
N ARG A 433 -5.47 -6.19 -15.57
CA ARG A 433 -6.19 -7.43 -15.27
C ARG A 433 -7.14 -7.26 -14.08
N GLY A 434 -6.67 -6.58 -13.03
CA GLY A 434 -7.41 -6.30 -11.79
C GLY A 434 -8.20 -4.98 -11.81
N SER A 435 -8.39 -4.38 -10.64
CA SER A 435 -9.10 -3.09 -10.46
C SER A 435 -8.42 -1.91 -11.15
N GLY A 436 -7.09 -1.90 -11.19
CA GLY A 436 -6.28 -0.77 -11.63
C GLY A 436 -5.25 -0.38 -10.56
N HIS A 437 -4.17 0.30 -10.96
CA HIS A 437 -3.16 0.91 -10.08
C HIS A 437 -2.22 1.79 -10.89
N ALA A 438 -1.56 2.72 -10.21
CA ALA A 438 -0.44 3.49 -10.71
C ALA A 438 0.89 2.80 -10.38
N TRP A 439 1.82 2.81 -11.34
CA TRP A 439 3.21 2.40 -11.12
C TRP A 439 4.15 3.53 -11.51
N GLY A 440 4.71 4.22 -10.52
CA GLY A 440 5.61 5.35 -10.74
C GLY A 440 6.95 4.95 -11.36
N ALA A 441 7.51 5.84 -12.19
CA ALA A 441 8.91 5.74 -12.57
C ALA A 441 9.82 5.95 -11.35
N ALA A 442 10.95 5.24 -11.30
CA ALA A 442 11.97 5.41 -10.26
C ALA A 442 13.24 6.12 -10.77
N MET A 443 13.25 6.57 -12.03
CA MET A 443 14.40 7.21 -12.66
C MET A 443 13.95 8.15 -13.78
N ARG A 444 14.57 9.32 -13.89
CA ARG A 444 14.31 10.27 -14.97
C ARG A 444 14.67 9.64 -16.32
N GLY A 445 13.81 9.88 -17.31
CA GLY A 445 13.85 9.25 -18.64
C GLY A 445 13.01 7.97 -18.75
N MET A 446 12.43 7.48 -17.64
CA MET A 446 11.45 6.39 -17.67
C MET A 446 10.00 6.92 -17.60
N GLN A 447 9.07 6.07 -18.04
CA GLN A 447 7.63 6.34 -17.99
C GLN A 447 7.05 5.84 -16.67
N SER A 448 6.08 6.59 -16.15
CA SER A 448 5.12 6.08 -15.16
C SER A 448 3.99 5.37 -15.89
N TYR A 449 3.38 4.38 -15.26
CA TYR A 449 2.35 3.54 -15.86
C TYR A 449 1.02 3.71 -15.11
N LEU A 450 -0.01 4.03 -15.86
CA LEU A 450 -1.39 4.14 -15.43
C LEU A 450 -2.09 2.85 -15.85
N ARG A 451 -2.47 2.00 -14.89
CA ARG A 451 -3.22 0.77 -15.19
C ARG A 451 -4.65 0.91 -14.75
N THR A 452 -5.57 0.69 -15.68
CA THR A 452 -7.01 0.69 -15.39
C THR A 452 -7.71 -0.41 -16.17
N ARG A 453 -8.85 -0.88 -15.66
CA ARG A 453 -9.64 -1.89 -16.35
C ARG A 453 -10.30 -1.30 -17.59
N VAL A 454 -10.02 -1.89 -18.75
CA VAL A 454 -10.63 -1.54 -20.03
C VAL A 454 -11.25 -2.80 -20.65
N PRO A 455 -12.58 -2.99 -20.56
CA PRO A 455 -13.28 -4.08 -21.24
C PRO A 455 -13.11 -4.06 -22.78
N ASP A 456 -13.45 -5.16 -23.43
CA ASP A 456 -13.25 -5.32 -24.89
C ASP A 456 -14.14 -4.39 -25.73
N ASN A 457 -15.23 -3.87 -25.14
CA ASN A 457 -16.11 -2.87 -25.74
C ASN A 457 -15.74 -1.41 -25.36
N GLY A 458 -14.56 -1.20 -24.79
CA GLY A 458 -14.04 0.11 -24.39
C GLY A 458 -14.18 0.41 -22.91
N MET A 459 -13.56 1.52 -22.48
CA MET A 459 -13.50 1.91 -21.07
C MET A 459 -14.88 2.38 -20.59
N ASP A 460 -15.47 1.62 -19.67
CA ASP A 460 -16.68 2.03 -18.96
C ASP A 460 -16.40 3.15 -17.94
N TYR A 461 -17.46 3.69 -17.34
CA TYR A 461 -17.29 4.81 -16.41
C TYR A 461 -16.50 4.44 -15.16
N LYS A 462 -16.64 3.20 -14.66
CA LYS A 462 -15.87 2.71 -13.52
C LYS A 462 -14.37 2.70 -13.84
N GLY A 463 -13.99 2.13 -14.99
CA GLY A 463 -12.61 2.15 -15.49
C GLY A 463 -12.07 3.57 -15.67
N TYR A 464 -12.89 4.49 -16.20
CA TYR A 464 -12.51 5.90 -16.33
C TYR A 464 -12.33 6.61 -14.98
N ASN A 465 -13.24 6.41 -14.02
CA ASN A 465 -13.13 7.01 -12.70
C ASN A 465 -11.86 6.55 -11.97
N ILE A 466 -11.51 5.26 -12.09
CA ILE A 466 -10.23 4.72 -11.60
C ILE A 466 -9.06 5.34 -12.37
N ALA A 467 -9.15 5.43 -13.70
CA ALA A 467 -8.09 6.03 -14.51
C ALA A 467 -7.77 7.47 -14.11
N MET A 468 -8.79 8.26 -13.72
CA MET A 468 -8.59 9.60 -13.21
C MET A 468 -7.84 9.61 -11.87
N HIS A 469 -8.12 8.66 -10.98
CA HIS A 469 -7.37 8.48 -9.72
C HIS A 469 -5.90 8.14 -10.01
N GLU A 470 -5.66 7.11 -10.81
CA GLU A 470 -4.30 6.66 -11.19
C GLU A 470 -3.51 7.73 -11.95
N LEU A 471 -4.19 8.56 -12.76
CA LEU A 471 -3.58 9.71 -13.41
C LEU A 471 -3.05 10.72 -12.39
N GLY A 472 -3.79 10.98 -11.30
CA GLY A 472 -3.33 11.87 -10.24
C GLY A 472 -2.07 11.35 -9.55
N HIS A 473 -1.99 10.05 -9.28
CA HIS A 473 -0.75 9.41 -8.81
C HIS A 473 0.41 9.62 -9.78
N ASN A 474 0.23 9.28 -11.06
CA ASN A 474 1.31 9.38 -12.03
C ASN A 474 1.75 10.83 -12.27
N VAL A 475 0.84 11.80 -12.21
CA VAL A 475 1.19 13.22 -12.28
C VAL A 475 2.04 13.60 -11.07
N GLU A 476 1.62 13.28 -9.84
CA GLU A 476 2.41 13.56 -8.63
C GLU A 476 3.80 12.92 -8.74
N GLN A 477 3.87 11.60 -8.99
CA GLN A 477 5.12 10.85 -9.10
C GLN A 477 6.05 11.40 -10.19
N THR A 478 5.48 11.89 -11.30
CA THR A 478 6.26 12.53 -12.37
C THR A 478 6.80 13.89 -11.92
N ILE A 479 5.99 14.68 -11.21
CA ILE A 479 6.44 15.97 -10.68
C ILE A 479 7.53 15.76 -9.63
N SER A 480 7.33 14.87 -8.66
CA SER A 480 8.29 14.64 -7.59
C SER A 480 9.59 14.04 -8.10
N LEU A 481 9.56 13.21 -9.14
CA LEU A 481 10.77 12.66 -9.75
C LEU A 481 11.53 13.68 -10.61
N TYR A 482 10.83 14.40 -11.48
CA TYR A 482 11.49 15.19 -12.51
C TYR A 482 11.78 16.64 -12.10
N ASP A 483 10.95 17.22 -11.22
CA ASP A 483 11.00 18.65 -10.94
C ASP A 483 11.58 18.99 -9.56
N VAL A 484 11.69 18.01 -8.67
CA VAL A 484 12.39 18.19 -7.38
C VAL A 484 13.90 18.20 -7.61
N ASP A 485 14.58 19.19 -7.02
CA ASP A 485 16.00 19.51 -7.25
C ASP A 485 16.93 18.30 -7.04
N HIS A 486 16.69 17.51 -5.99
CA HIS A 486 17.51 16.35 -5.64
C HIS A 486 16.71 15.07 -5.80
N TYR A 487 17.28 14.08 -6.50
CA TYR A 487 16.62 12.79 -6.70
C TYR A 487 16.29 12.08 -5.37
N LEU A 488 17.13 12.20 -4.34
CA LEU A 488 16.85 11.63 -3.02
C LEU A 488 15.63 12.24 -2.32
N LEU A 489 15.10 13.37 -2.81
CA LEU A 489 13.84 13.97 -2.33
C LEU A 489 12.63 13.60 -3.20
N ASN A 490 12.79 12.70 -4.18
CA ASN A 490 11.68 12.13 -4.91
C ASN A 490 10.67 11.46 -3.96
N GLY A 491 9.37 11.63 -4.21
CA GLY A 491 8.29 11.09 -3.38
C GLY A 491 8.00 11.85 -2.08
N VAL A 492 8.69 12.96 -1.79
CA VAL A 492 8.33 13.87 -0.70
C VAL A 492 7.06 14.64 -1.07
N PRO A 493 6.05 14.76 -0.17
CA PRO A 493 6.14 14.51 1.27
C PRO A 493 6.05 13.04 1.68
N ASN A 494 5.02 12.31 1.25
CA ASN A 494 4.88 10.85 1.40
C ASN A 494 3.63 10.39 0.61
N THR A 495 3.35 9.08 0.64
CA THR A 495 2.21 8.45 -0.03
C THR A 495 0.86 9.06 0.33
N ALA A 496 0.65 9.59 1.56
CA ALA A 496 -0.63 10.19 1.93
C ALA A 496 -0.95 11.45 1.11
N PHE A 497 0.06 12.23 0.74
CA PHE A 497 -0.12 13.39 -0.16
C PHE A 497 -0.34 12.95 -1.60
N THR A 498 0.34 11.89 -2.05
CA THR A 498 0.13 11.27 -3.35
C THR A 498 -1.31 10.76 -3.51
N GLU A 499 -1.86 10.09 -2.49
CA GLU A 499 -3.28 9.69 -2.41
C GLU A 499 -4.22 10.90 -2.43
N ALA A 500 -3.94 11.93 -1.62
CA ALA A 500 -4.76 13.14 -1.60
C ALA A 500 -4.84 13.81 -2.98
N LEU A 501 -3.72 13.87 -3.71
CA LEU A 501 -3.68 14.37 -5.09
C LEU A 501 -4.45 13.47 -6.06
N ALA A 502 -4.34 12.14 -5.93
CA ALA A 502 -5.14 11.19 -6.71
C ALA A 502 -6.65 11.41 -6.54
N PHE A 503 -7.12 11.58 -5.30
CA PHE A 503 -8.53 11.92 -5.03
C PHE A 503 -8.96 13.27 -5.59
N ILE A 504 -8.06 14.26 -5.70
CA ILE A 504 -8.35 15.55 -6.36
C ILE A 504 -8.62 15.37 -7.85
N TYR A 505 -7.96 14.42 -8.51
CA TYR A 505 -8.23 14.11 -9.92
C TYR A 505 -9.53 13.33 -10.05
N GLN A 506 -9.70 12.28 -9.24
CA GLN A 506 -10.89 11.43 -9.25
C GLN A 506 -12.18 12.23 -9.01
N LYS A 507 -12.16 13.23 -8.12
CA LYS A 507 -13.36 14.05 -7.83
C LYS A 507 -13.76 15.02 -8.96
N ARG A 508 -12.91 15.20 -9.98
CA ARG A 508 -13.15 16.10 -11.13
C ARG A 508 -13.41 15.34 -12.43
N ASP A 509 -13.63 14.04 -12.33
CA ASP A 509 -13.86 13.15 -13.47
C ASP A 509 -15.05 13.61 -14.34
N LEU A 510 -16.16 14.03 -13.74
CA LEU A 510 -17.34 14.56 -14.43
C LEU A 510 -17.09 15.93 -15.08
N ASP A 511 -16.31 16.80 -14.44
CA ASP A 511 -15.90 18.09 -15.03
C ASP A 511 -15.12 17.84 -16.33
N VAL A 512 -14.20 16.87 -16.32
CA VAL A 512 -13.38 16.49 -17.47
C VAL A 512 -14.23 15.87 -18.59
N LEU A 513 -15.31 15.18 -18.25
CA LEU A 513 -16.34 14.73 -19.21
C LEU A 513 -17.23 15.87 -19.72
N GLY A 514 -17.08 17.11 -19.23
CA GLY A 514 -17.93 18.24 -19.59
C GLY A 514 -19.35 18.10 -19.02
N MET A 515 -19.48 17.46 -17.86
CA MET A 515 -20.73 17.28 -17.12
C MET A 515 -20.58 17.81 -15.68
N PRO A 516 -20.20 19.09 -15.49
CA PRO A 516 -20.09 19.65 -14.16
C PRO A 516 -21.43 19.56 -13.44
N SER A 517 -21.39 19.25 -12.15
CA SER A 517 -22.62 19.22 -11.35
C SER A 517 -23.19 20.63 -11.22
N THR A 518 -24.51 20.72 -11.34
CA THR A 518 -25.28 21.97 -11.15
C THR A 518 -25.96 22.02 -9.79
N ASN A 519 -25.67 21.07 -8.89
CA ASN A 519 -26.31 20.97 -7.60
C ASN A 519 -25.68 21.97 -6.60
N PRO A 520 -26.43 22.95 -6.07
CA PRO A 520 -25.88 23.91 -5.12
C PRO A 520 -25.44 23.29 -3.78
N GLN A 521 -25.85 22.05 -3.50
CA GLN A 521 -25.47 21.30 -2.29
C GLN A 521 -24.28 20.38 -2.50
N GLU A 522 -23.66 20.36 -3.69
CA GLU A 522 -22.59 19.42 -4.02
C GLU A 522 -21.44 19.44 -3.02
N GLU A 523 -20.96 20.63 -2.65
CA GLU A 523 -19.86 20.75 -1.68
C GLU A 523 -20.25 20.18 -0.31
N ALA A 524 -21.47 20.46 0.16
CA ALA A 524 -21.96 19.95 1.44
C ALA A 524 -22.10 18.42 1.41
N LEU A 525 -22.68 17.87 0.34
CA LEU A 525 -22.80 16.41 0.16
C LEU A 525 -21.42 15.74 0.07
N ARG A 526 -20.47 16.35 -0.64
CA ARG A 526 -19.10 15.85 -0.70
C ARG A 526 -18.41 15.87 0.67
N THR A 527 -18.63 16.91 1.48
CA THR A 527 -18.10 16.93 2.85
C THR A 527 -18.67 15.80 3.69
N LEU A 528 -19.96 15.50 3.56
CA LEU A 528 -20.59 14.35 4.23
C LEU A 528 -20.02 13.01 3.74
N ASP A 529 -19.79 12.87 2.44
CA ASP A 529 -19.13 11.70 1.84
C ASP A 529 -17.70 11.49 2.38
N LEU A 530 -16.94 12.58 2.51
CA LEU A 530 -15.59 12.55 3.08
C LEU A 530 -15.61 12.16 4.56
N ILE A 531 -16.53 12.72 5.36
CA ILE A 531 -16.71 12.34 6.77
C ILE A 531 -17.00 10.84 6.87
N TRP A 532 -17.94 10.33 6.07
CA TRP A 532 -18.37 8.93 6.14
C TRP A 532 -17.33 7.94 5.62
N SER A 533 -16.61 8.28 4.54
CA SER A 533 -15.53 7.43 4.02
C SER A 533 -14.28 7.46 4.91
N THR A 534 -13.99 8.59 5.56
CA THR A 534 -12.93 8.64 6.57
C THR A 534 -13.32 7.82 7.80
N TYR A 535 -14.60 7.82 8.18
CA TYR A 535 -15.12 6.95 9.22
C TYR A 535 -14.86 5.47 8.91
N GLU A 536 -15.18 5.01 7.69
CA GLU A 536 -14.87 3.65 7.20
C GLU A 536 -13.38 3.30 7.40
N ILE A 537 -12.50 4.09 6.79
CA ILE A 537 -11.07 3.76 6.70
C ILE A 537 -10.39 3.83 8.07
N MET A 538 -10.72 4.81 8.91
CA MET A 538 -10.13 4.94 10.24
C MET A 538 -10.46 3.76 11.15
N GLY A 539 -11.68 3.19 11.08
CA GLY A 539 -12.03 1.99 11.85
C GLY A 539 -11.20 0.78 11.45
N VAL A 540 -11.09 0.54 10.14
CA VAL A 540 -10.30 -0.57 9.59
C VAL A 540 -8.82 -0.40 9.93
N SER A 541 -8.26 0.80 9.78
CA SER A 541 -6.86 1.06 10.11
C SER A 541 -6.59 0.98 11.61
N LEU A 542 -7.54 1.35 12.47
CA LEU A 542 -7.42 1.16 13.91
C LEU A 542 -7.38 -0.33 14.30
N LEU A 543 -8.20 -1.15 13.65
CA LEU A 543 -8.15 -2.60 13.81
C LEU A 543 -6.79 -3.16 13.41
N ASP A 544 -6.28 -2.78 12.23
CA ASP A 544 -4.97 -3.21 11.74
C ASP A 544 -3.85 -2.86 12.74
N MET A 545 -3.80 -1.60 13.18
CA MET A 545 -2.83 -1.15 14.19
C MET A 545 -2.89 -1.98 15.49
N ARG A 546 -4.10 -2.29 15.99
CA ARG A 546 -4.26 -3.09 17.21
C ARG A 546 -3.90 -4.56 17.01
N VAL A 547 -4.18 -5.14 15.84
CA VAL A 547 -3.80 -6.53 15.52
C VAL A 547 -2.28 -6.66 15.43
N TRP A 548 -1.61 -5.73 14.74
CA TRP A 548 -0.14 -5.74 14.66
C TRP A 548 0.51 -5.59 16.04
N LYS A 549 0.01 -4.69 16.89
CA LYS A 549 0.48 -4.57 18.28
C LYS A 549 0.32 -5.89 19.03
N TRP A 550 -0.85 -6.52 18.91
CA TRP A 550 -1.12 -7.81 19.56
C TRP A 550 -0.20 -8.93 19.05
N LEU A 551 0.11 -8.99 17.75
CA LEU A 551 1.04 -9.96 17.19
C LEU A 551 2.47 -9.77 17.75
N TYR A 552 2.91 -8.53 17.91
CA TYR A 552 4.19 -8.23 18.57
C TYR A 552 4.22 -8.64 20.04
N GLU A 553 3.10 -8.52 20.75
CA GLU A 553 2.94 -9.00 22.13
C GLU A 553 2.79 -10.53 22.21
N ASN A 554 2.30 -11.18 21.15
CA ASN A 554 2.01 -12.61 21.06
C ASN A 554 2.72 -13.25 19.86
N PRO A 555 4.06 -13.24 19.83
CA PRO A 555 4.85 -13.57 18.65
C PRO A 555 4.70 -15.00 18.13
N ASP A 556 4.22 -15.93 18.97
CA ASP A 556 4.08 -17.34 18.63
C ASP A 556 2.61 -17.74 18.41
N ALA A 557 1.73 -16.74 18.22
CA ALA A 557 0.31 -16.97 17.95
C ALA A 557 0.08 -17.78 16.67
N ASN A 558 -0.91 -18.67 16.72
CA ASN A 558 -1.37 -19.42 15.54
C ASN A 558 -2.59 -18.76 14.87
N ALA A 559 -2.98 -19.26 13.69
CA ALA A 559 -4.03 -18.67 12.87
C ALA A 559 -5.39 -18.59 13.59
N THR A 560 -5.73 -19.58 14.42
CA THR A 560 -6.97 -19.58 15.21
C THR A 560 -6.95 -18.49 16.29
N GLN A 561 -5.83 -18.35 17.01
CA GLN A 561 -5.68 -17.29 18.02
C GLN A 561 -5.74 -15.90 17.39
N LEU A 562 -5.12 -15.72 16.22
CA LEU A 562 -5.18 -14.47 15.47
C LEU A 562 -6.61 -14.17 15.00
N LYS A 563 -7.34 -15.16 14.48
CA LYS A 563 -8.74 -15.01 14.10
C LYS A 563 -9.59 -14.52 15.27
N GLU A 564 -9.56 -15.26 16.37
CA GLU A 564 -10.37 -14.95 17.56
C GLU A 564 -10.05 -13.55 18.10
N THR A 565 -8.77 -13.19 18.12
CA THR A 565 -8.33 -11.87 18.57
C THR A 565 -8.75 -10.77 17.60
N THR A 566 -8.61 -10.98 16.29
CA THR A 566 -9.03 -10.00 15.27
C THR A 566 -10.52 -9.73 15.36
N VAL A 567 -11.35 -10.78 15.47
CA VAL A 567 -12.80 -10.66 15.64
C VAL A 567 -13.15 -9.93 16.95
N ARG A 568 -12.47 -10.27 18.05
CA ARG A 568 -12.68 -9.59 19.33
C ARG A 568 -12.34 -8.10 19.25
N LEU A 569 -11.18 -7.75 18.72
CA LEU A 569 -10.73 -6.37 18.56
C LEU A 569 -11.66 -5.57 17.63
N ALA A 570 -12.15 -6.20 16.56
CA ALA A 570 -13.14 -5.61 15.67
C ALA A 570 -14.44 -5.32 16.42
N ASN A 571 -14.95 -6.27 17.21
CA ASN A 571 -16.16 -6.05 18.01
C ASN A 571 -15.96 -4.96 19.07
N GLU A 572 -14.80 -4.89 19.71
CA GLU A 572 -14.47 -3.82 20.67
C GLU A 572 -14.49 -2.44 20.01
N ILE A 573 -13.79 -2.26 18.88
CA ILE A 573 -13.80 -1.01 18.11
C ILE A 573 -15.23 -0.68 17.64
N TRP A 574 -16.00 -1.66 17.18
CA TRP A 574 -17.39 -1.47 16.78
C TRP A 574 -18.22 -0.96 17.95
N ASN A 575 -18.15 -1.61 19.09
CA ASN A 575 -18.94 -1.26 20.27
C ASN A 575 -18.56 0.13 20.80
N ASP A 576 -17.27 0.48 20.77
CA ASP A 576 -16.79 1.78 21.25
C ASP A 576 -17.20 2.93 20.32
N TYR A 577 -17.07 2.76 18.99
CA TYR A 577 -17.14 3.88 18.05
C TYR A 577 -18.29 3.81 17.04
N TYR A 578 -18.88 2.64 16.79
CA TYR A 578 -19.91 2.43 15.76
C TYR A 578 -21.28 2.14 16.35
N ALA A 579 -21.38 1.31 17.39
CA ALA A 579 -22.64 1.05 18.07
C ALA A 579 -23.38 2.34 18.51
N PRO A 580 -22.71 3.43 18.95
CA PRO A 580 -23.40 4.69 19.26
C PRO A 580 -24.07 5.38 18.05
N VAL A 581 -23.64 5.07 16.82
CA VAL A 581 -24.17 5.62 15.57
C VAL A 581 -25.18 4.66 14.93
N TYR A 582 -24.89 3.35 14.95
CA TYR A 582 -25.68 2.32 14.26
C TYR A 582 -26.78 1.68 15.14
N GLY A 583 -26.59 1.66 16.46
CA GLY A 583 -27.52 1.02 17.40
C GLY A 583 -27.40 -0.52 17.49
N SER A 584 -26.42 -1.13 16.84
CA SER A 584 -26.09 -2.55 16.91
C SER A 584 -24.71 -2.78 17.53
N ASN A 585 -24.49 -3.91 18.19
CA ASN A 585 -23.19 -4.31 18.75
C ASN A 585 -22.60 -5.49 17.98
N ASP A 586 -21.31 -5.75 18.21
CA ASP A 586 -20.58 -6.95 17.78
C ASP A 586 -20.65 -7.22 16.28
N GLN A 587 -20.40 -6.19 15.47
CA GLN A 587 -20.33 -6.33 14.01
C GLN A 587 -18.86 -6.21 13.56
N PRO A 588 -18.26 -7.27 12.99
CA PRO A 588 -16.86 -7.22 12.58
C PRO A 588 -16.68 -6.36 11.33
N PHE A 589 -15.55 -5.64 11.27
CA PHE A 589 -15.17 -4.78 10.13
C PHE A 589 -14.68 -5.58 8.92
N TRP A 590 -14.86 -4.98 7.74
CA TRP A 590 -14.28 -5.43 6.48
C TRP A 590 -13.77 -4.21 5.69
N PRO A 591 -12.75 -4.34 4.82
CA PRO A 591 -11.84 -5.47 4.68
C PRO A 591 -10.78 -5.48 5.78
N PHE A 592 -10.34 -6.67 6.19
CA PHE A 592 -9.06 -6.81 6.89
C PHE A 592 -8.00 -7.19 5.86
N THR A 593 -7.04 -6.31 5.57
CA THR A 593 -6.00 -6.57 4.56
C THR A 593 -5.14 -7.77 4.99
N VAL A 594 -4.83 -8.67 4.04
CA VAL A 594 -4.05 -9.90 4.28
C VAL A 594 -2.53 -9.64 4.07
N THR A 595 -2.19 -8.42 3.66
CA THR A 595 -0.85 -7.94 3.29
C THR A 595 -0.21 -7.13 4.40
#